data_AF-A0A098EA55-F1
#
_entry.id   AF-A0A098EA55-F1
#
_cell.length_a   1.000
_cell.length_b   1.000
_cell.length_c   1.000
_cell.angle_alpha   90.00
_cell.angle_beta   90.00
_cell.angle_gamma   90.00
#
_symmetry.space_group_name_H-M   'P 1'
#
loop_
_entity.id
_entity.type
_entity.pdbx_description
1 polymer ?
#
loop_
_entity_poly.entity_id
_entity_poly.type
_entity_poly.pdbx_seq_one_letter_code
_entity_poly.pdbx_strand_id
1 'polypeptide(L)'
;MIERIDMFIKKLLDENLNATLALTADHTTSVTVREHSGDPVPLAILGDVRTDEISKFSERECAKGGLGVIKGTDLLNILMDLSGRGKKFGA
;
A
#
# COMPACT_ATOMS: atom_id res chain seq x y z
N MET A 1 5.59 -18.10 0.43
CA MET A 1 5.62 -17.16 -0.72
C MET A 1 5.82 -15.73 -0.25
N ILE A 2 5.05 -15.27 0.75
CA ILE A 2 5.17 -13.91 1.31
C ILE A 2 6.61 -13.58 1.74
N GLU A 3 7.29 -14.45 2.50
CA GLU A 3 8.69 -14.23 2.92
C GLU A 3 9.66 -14.07 1.73
N ARG A 4 9.41 -14.75 0.60
CA ARG A 4 10.23 -14.58 -0.59
C ARG A 4 10.02 -13.20 -1.21
N ILE A 5 8.79 -12.70 -1.22
CA ILE A 5 8.46 -11.35 -1.70
C ILE A 5 9.10 -10.30 -0.78
N ASP A 6 9.03 -10.50 0.53
CA ASP A 6 9.68 -9.63 1.53
C ASP A 6 11.19 -9.49 1.27
N MET A 7 11.88 -10.61 0.98
CA MET A 7 13.29 -10.57 0.58
C MET A 7 13.56 -9.75 -0.69
N PHE A 8 12.64 -9.74 -1.66
CA PHE A 8 12.77 -8.90 -2.86
C PHE A 8 12.51 -7.43 -2.56
N ILE A 9 11.50 -7.13 -1.75
CA ILE A 9 11.20 -5.76 -1.31
C ILE A 9 12.40 -5.18 -0.57
N LYS A 10 13.02 -5.94 0.34
CA LYS A 10 14.23 -5.50 1.03
C LYS A 10 15.33 -5.06 0.07
N LYS A 11 15.62 -5.86 -0.95
CA LYS A 11 16.62 -5.52 -1.97
C LYS A 11 16.27 -4.23 -2.73
N LEU A 12 14.99 -4.05 -3.06
CA LEU A 12 14.51 -2.83 -3.71
C LEU A 12 14.70 -1.58 -2.82
N LEU A 13 14.47 -1.72 -1.51
CA LEU A 13 14.67 -0.63 -0.55
C LEU A 13 16.17 -0.30 -0.35
N ASP A 14 17.04 -1.30 -0.41
CA ASP A 14 18.49 -1.12 -0.29
C ASP A 14 19.10 -0.31 -1.48
N GLU A 15 18.40 -0.21 -2.61
CA GLU A 15 18.82 0.59 -3.78
C GLU A 15 18.65 2.11 -3.60
N ASN A 16 18.11 2.57 -2.46
CA ASN A 16 17.89 3.99 -2.13
C ASN A 16 17.19 4.77 -3.25
N LEU A 17 16.08 4.21 -3.75
CA LEU A 17 15.31 4.79 -4.83
C LEU A 17 14.65 6.11 -4.38
N ASN A 18 14.83 7.17 -5.18
CA ASN A 18 14.04 8.38 -5.05
C ASN A 18 12.64 8.16 -5.68
N ALA A 19 11.78 7.40 -4.98
CA ALA A 19 10.48 6.99 -5.47
C ALA A 19 9.45 6.86 -4.34
N THR A 20 8.18 7.12 -4.68
CA THR A 20 7.03 6.70 -3.86
C THR A 20 6.71 5.24 -4.18
N LEU A 21 6.67 4.40 -3.16
CA LEU A 21 6.37 2.97 -3.28
C LEU A 21 5.02 2.67 -2.65
N ALA A 22 4.22 1.85 -3.30
CA ALA A 22 2.99 1.31 -2.74
C ALA A 22 3.03 -0.22 -2.76
N LEU A 23 2.68 -0.85 -1.64
CA LEU A 23 2.55 -2.29 -1.52
C LEU A 23 1.12 -2.62 -1.12
N THR A 24 0.45 -3.44 -1.93
CA THR A 24 -0.87 -3.97 -1.64
C THR A 24 -1.12 -5.24 -2.48
N ALA A 25 -2.33 -5.79 -2.39
CA ALA A 25 -2.82 -6.85 -3.26
C ALA A 25 -3.98 -6.31 -4.12
N ASP A 26 -4.31 -7.02 -5.19
CA ASP A 26 -5.50 -6.73 -6.00
C ASP A 26 -6.79 -7.22 -5.35
N HIS A 27 -6.72 -8.34 -4.62
CA HIS A 27 -7.84 -8.88 -3.86
C HIS A 27 -7.39 -9.83 -2.73
N THR A 28 -8.33 -10.18 -1.84
CA THR A 28 -8.13 -11.20 -0.82
C THR A 28 -8.42 -12.59 -1.39
N THR A 29 -7.52 -13.55 -1.16
CA THR A 29 -7.76 -14.98 -1.43
C THR A 29 -7.51 -15.76 -0.15
N SER A 30 -8.57 -15.98 0.63
CA SER A 30 -8.49 -16.67 1.92
C SER A 30 -8.20 -18.16 1.73
N VAL A 31 -7.28 -18.72 2.51
CA VAL A 31 -6.99 -20.17 2.51
C VAL A 31 -8.21 -20.98 2.95
N THR A 32 -9.03 -20.43 3.85
CA THR A 32 -10.24 -21.09 4.37
C THR A 32 -11.36 -21.07 3.35
N VAL A 33 -11.56 -19.94 2.66
CA VAL A 33 -12.62 -19.77 1.65
C VAL A 33 -12.23 -20.42 0.32
N ARG A 34 -10.93 -20.45 -0.01
CA ARG A 34 -10.35 -20.97 -1.27
C ARG A 34 -10.88 -20.27 -2.53
N GLU A 35 -11.43 -19.08 -2.37
CA GLU A 35 -11.94 -18.22 -3.44
C GLU A 35 -11.59 -16.77 -3.11
N HIS A 36 -11.73 -15.89 -4.11
CA HIS A 36 -11.61 -14.47 -3.89
C HIS A 36 -12.74 -14.00 -2.97
N SER A 37 -12.40 -13.20 -1.96
CA SER A 37 -13.38 -12.60 -1.04
C SER A 37 -13.36 -11.08 -1.13
N GLY A 38 -14.45 -10.47 -0.67
CA GLY A 38 -14.60 -9.01 -0.59
C GLY A 38 -13.93 -8.37 0.62
N ASP A 39 -13.11 -9.11 1.37
CA ASP A 39 -12.35 -8.56 2.50
C ASP A 39 -11.34 -7.53 1.99
N PRO A 40 -11.16 -6.39 2.69
CA PRO A 40 -10.20 -5.38 2.29
C PRO A 40 -8.77 -5.94 2.37
N VAL A 41 -7.91 -5.44 1.48
CA VAL A 41 -6.49 -5.80 1.43
C VAL A 41 -5.63 -4.78 2.17
N PRO A 42 -4.52 -5.19 2.80
CA PRO A 42 -3.59 -4.26 3.42
C PRO A 42 -2.88 -3.40 2.36
N LEU A 43 -2.66 -2.13 2.69
CA LEU A 43 -1.97 -1.15 1.83
C LEU A 43 -0.97 -0.38 2.68
N ALA A 44 0.25 -0.27 2.18
CA ALA A 44 1.30 0.60 2.71
C ALA A 44 1.84 1.49 1.59
N ILE A 45 2.11 2.75 1.91
CA ILE A 45 2.76 3.70 1.01
C ILE A 45 4.01 4.23 1.71
N LEU A 46 5.15 4.14 1.05
CA LEU A 46 6.45 4.59 1.51
C LEU A 46 6.97 5.71 0.60
N GLY A 47 7.57 6.75 1.19
CA GLY A 47 8.13 7.89 0.48
C GLY A 47 8.09 9.14 1.36
N ASP A 48 7.98 10.31 0.75
CA ASP A 48 7.66 11.55 1.45
C ASP A 48 6.17 11.57 1.82
N VAL A 49 5.83 10.92 2.94
CA VAL A 49 4.46 10.72 3.41
C VAL A 49 4.32 11.14 4.86
N ARG A 50 3.08 11.41 5.28
CA ARG A 50 2.75 11.56 6.70
C ARG A 50 2.63 10.19 7.35
N THR A 51 3.73 9.69 7.91
CA THR A 51 3.81 8.38 8.58
C THR A 51 2.86 8.31 9.79
N ASP A 52 2.18 7.17 9.94
CA ASP A 52 1.36 6.85 11.10
C ASP A 52 2.16 6.05 12.15
N GLU A 53 1.50 5.51 13.18
CA GLU A 53 2.17 4.77 14.27
C GLU A 53 2.37 3.26 13.95
N ILE A 54 1.99 2.81 12.74
CA ILE A 54 2.00 1.38 12.41
C ILE A 54 3.42 0.92 12.06
N SER A 55 3.85 -0.16 12.72
CA SER A 55 5.19 -0.73 12.57
C SER A 55 5.23 -2.10 11.88
N LYS A 56 4.07 -2.67 11.53
CA LYS A 56 3.95 -4.00 10.93
C LYS A 56 2.92 -4.01 9.80
N PHE A 57 3.27 -4.64 8.69
CA PHE A 57 2.37 -4.83 7.56
C PHE A 57 1.55 -6.11 7.74
N SER A 58 0.27 -5.96 8.09
CA SER A 58 -0.71 -7.06 8.19
C SER A 58 -2.13 -6.48 8.14
N GLU A 59 -3.13 -7.32 7.90
CA GLU A 59 -4.53 -6.93 7.79
C GLU A 59 -5.02 -6.16 9.04
N ARG A 60 -4.65 -6.63 10.24
CA ARG A 60 -5.07 -6.01 11.51
C ARG A 60 -4.38 -4.69 11.81
N GLU A 61 -3.13 -4.55 11.40
CA GLU A 61 -2.34 -3.35 11.66
C GLU A 61 -2.68 -2.26 10.64
N CYS A 62 -2.83 -2.62 9.35
CA CYS A 62 -3.31 -1.69 8.32
C CYS A 62 -4.72 -1.15 8.59
N ALA A 63 -5.59 -1.93 9.25
CA ALA A 63 -6.92 -1.45 9.66
C ALA A 63 -6.87 -0.28 10.66
N LYS A 64 -5.74 -0.07 11.34
CA LYS A 64 -5.51 1.05 12.28
C LYS A 64 -4.72 2.20 11.64
N GLY A 65 -4.23 2.02 10.41
CA GLY A 65 -3.36 2.97 9.73
C GLY A 65 -4.08 4.27 9.36
N GLY A 66 -3.30 5.34 9.20
CA GLY A 66 -3.80 6.69 8.97
C GLY A 66 -4.52 6.88 7.62
N LEU A 67 -4.33 5.96 6.67
CA LEU A 67 -4.99 5.98 5.37
C LEU A 67 -6.49 5.61 5.46
N GLY A 68 -6.88 4.87 6.50
CA GLY A 68 -8.22 4.31 6.61
C GLY A 68 -8.53 3.30 5.49
N VAL A 69 -9.80 3.23 5.09
CA VAL A 69 -10.26 2.33 4.02
C VAL A 69 -10.58 3.15 2.77
N ILE A 70 -9.87 2.88 1.68
CA ILE A 70 -10.05 3.55 0.38
C ILE A 70 -10.50 2.55 -0.69
N LYS A 71 -10.95 3.04 -1.85
CA LYS A 71 -11.15 2.18 -3.02
C LYS A 71 -9.84 1.99 -3.77
N GLY A 72 -9.70 0.85 -4.45
CA GLY A 72 -8.53 0.61 -5.31
C GLY A 72 -8.35 1.68 -6.40
N THR A 73 -9.45 2.27 -6.88
CA THR A 73 -9.42 3.39 -7.84
C THR A 73 -8.81 4.67 -7.29
N ASP A 74 -8.77 4.84 -5.98
CA ASP A 74 -8.25 6.05 -5.32
C ASP A 74 -6.72 5.99 -5.20
N LEU A 75 -6.13 4.78 -5.18
CA LEU A 75 -4.70 4.57 -4.93
C LEU A 75 -3.82 5.33 -5.93
N LEU A 76 -4.09 5.24 -7.23
CA LEU A 76 -3.28 5.94 -8.22
C LEU A 76 -3.38 7.47 -8.08
N ASN A 77 -4.55 8.01 -7.71
CA ASN A 77 -4.70 9.44 -7.48
C ASN A 77 -3.85 9.90 -6.30
N ILE A 78 -3.84 9.12 -5.20
CA ILE A 78 -3.00 9.38 -4.01
C ILE A 78 -1.52 9.34 -4.39
N LEU A 79 -1.07 8.34 -5.16
CA LEU A 79 0.33 8.23 -5.58
C LEU A 79 0.74 9.37 -6.54
N MET A 80 -0.17 9.82 -7.40
CA MET A 80 0.07 10.97 -8.27
C MET A 80 0.24 12.25 -7.45
N ASP A 81 -0.59 12.48 -6.43
CA ASP A 81 -0.45 13.61 -5.52
C ASP A 81 0.88 13.57 -4.75
N LEU A 82 1.19 12.44 -4.10
CA LEU A 82 2.43 12.24 -3.35
C LEU A 82 3.70 12.37 -4.21
N SER A 83 3.62 12.02 -5.50
CA SER A 83 4.74 12.18 -6.44
C SER A 83 4.82 13.57 -7.10
N GLY A 84 3.97 14.52 -6.70
CA GLY A 84 3.92 15.87 -7.26
C GLY A 84 3.41 15.92 -8.70
N ARG A 85 2.72 14.87 -9.16
CA ARG A 85 2.16 14.72 -10.52
C ARG A 85 0.65 14.92 -10.56
N GLY A 86 0.02 15.07 -9.40
CA GLY A 86 -1.39 15.43 -9.27
C GLY A 86 -1.66 16.79 -9.91
N LYS A 87 -2.76 16.89 -10.64
CA LYS A 87 -3.22 18.16 -11.20
C LYS A 87 -4.35 18.70 -10.35
N LYS A 88 -4.29 19.99 -10.03
CA LYS A 88 -5.44 20.69 -9.47
C LYS A 88 -6.57 20.71 -10.50
N PHE A 89 -7.79 20.55 -10.02
CA PHE A 89 -8.99 20.73 -10.81
C PHE A 89 -9.62 22.08 -10.46
N GLY A 90 -9.69 22.99 -11.44
CA GLY A 90 -9.93 24.41 -11.19
C GLY A 90 -8.69 25.12 -10.63
N ALA A 91 -8.83 26.43 -10.38
CA ALA A 91 -7.83 27.36 -9.83
C ALA A 91 -6.40 27.24 -10.40
#